data_AF-A0A2G6LAH2-F1
#
_entry.id   AF-A0A2G6LAH2-F1
#
_cell.length_a   1.000
_cell.length_b   1.000
_cell.length_c   1.000
_cell.angle_alpha   90.00
_cell.angle_beta   90.00
_cell.angle_gamma   90.00
#
_symmetry.space_group_name_H-M   'P 1'
#
loop_
_entity.id
_entity.type
_entity.pdbx_description
1 polymer ?
#
loop_
_entity_poly.entity_id
_entity_poly.type
_entity_poly.pdbx_seq_one_letter_code
_entity_poly.pdbx_strand_id
1 'polypeptide(L)'
;MKKVYLFTCVFTLLFSLSGCERNQDATLTETLSNSVRSGSVSNEDVAAPLSEKAQRYEKALEVSNRFLELWYQKDFKTIADTLIDPEMQGTINAEKLADIHKNVEAYFGPMMGFKRMQWAFEPKRKKRQYFLFSIKVVHHEKEMVNYLFQFLLDGGFEKLIGFYVREKPALRAPGQIHNNIQ
;
A
#
# COMPACT_ATOMS: atom_id res chain seq x y z
N MET A 1 -10.64 -18.95 11.36
CA MET A 1 -9.89 -17.93 12.12
C MET A 1 -9.17 -17.01 11.15
N LYS A 2 -9.65 -15.78 10.94
CA LYS A 2 -8.93 -14.78 10.14
C LYS A 2 -7.83 -14.18 11.01
N LYS A 3 -6.57 -14.47 10.70
CA LYS A 3 -5.43 -13.84 11.37
C LYS A 3 -5.09 -12.55 10.64
N VAL A 4 -5.47 -11.42 11.24
CA VAL A 4 -4.97 -10.10 10.86
C VAL A 4 -3.64 -9.92 11.57
N TYR A 5 -2.54 -9.88 10.82
CA TYR A 5 -1.25 -9.47 11.37
C TYR A 5 -1.22 -7.93 11.41
N LEU A 6 -1.64 -7.37 12.55
CA LEU A 6 -1.54 -5.94 12.85
C LEU A 6 -0.39 -5.74 13.83
N PHE A 7 0.72 -5.17 13.36
CA PHE A 7 1.80 -4.74 14.25
C PHE A 7 1.78 -3.22 14.31
N THR A 8 1.44 -2.68 15.49
CA THR A 8 1.34 -1.25 15.74
C THR A 8 2.60 -0.81 16.50
N CYS A 9 3.54 -0.16 15.82
CA CYS A 9 4.60 0.58 16.49
C CYS A 9 4.04 1.92 17.01
N VAL A 10 4.11 2.14 18.31
CA VAL A 10 3.81 3.41 18.96
C VAL A 10 5.08 4.24 18.95
N PHE A 11 5.17 5.21 18.03
CA PHE A 11 6.19 6.25 18.10
C PHE A 11 5.66 7.42 18.93
N THR A 12 6.38 7.77 19.99
CA THR A 12 6.19 8.99 20.77
C THR A 12 7.31 9.95 20.38
N LEU A 13 7.01 10.85 19.45
CA LEU A 13 7.89 11.97 19.10
C LEU A 13 7.37 13.22 19.81
N LEU A 14 8.09 13.64 20.85
CA LEU A 14 7.96 14.94 21.48
C LEU A 14 8.68 15.96 20.59
N PHE A 15 7.90 16.73 19.82
CA PHE A 15 8.39 17.97 19.21
C PHE A 15 7.56 19.13 19.74
N SER A 16 8.21 20.01 20.50
CA SER A 16 7.73 21.34 20.82
C SER A 16 8.08 22.27 19.66
N LEU A 17 7.09 22.71 18.89
CA LEU A 17 7.23 23.89 18.04
C LEU A 17 5.97 24.75 18.11
N SER A 18 6.21 25.97 18.58
CA SER A 18 5.39 27.15 18.49
C SER A 18 5.18 27.58 17.04
N GLY A 19 3.96 28.00 16.70
CA GLY A 19 3.72 29.05 15.71
C GLY A 19 3.26 28.60 14.31
N CYS A 20 2.00 28.91 14.01
CA CYS A 20 1.42 29.09 12.66
C CYS A 20 1.28 27.87 11.73
N GLU A 21 0.39 26.93 12.06
CA GLU A 21 -0.21 26.01 11.08
C GLU A 21 -1.72 26.03 11.23
N ARG A 22 -2.42 26.76 10.35
CA ARG A 22 -3.90 26.70 10.28
C ARG A 22 -4.48 26.63 8.87
N ASN A 23 -3.66 26.72 7.82
CA ASN A 23 -4.14 26.78 6.42
C ASN A 23 -3.76 25.58 5.53
N GLN A 24 -2.81 24.71 5.91
CA GLN A 24 -2.49 23.50 5.13
C GLN A 24 -3.47 22.35 5.39
N ASP A 25 -4.08 22.30 6.57
CA ASP A 25 -4.97 21.21 6.96
C ASP A 25 -6.26 21.19 6.12
N ALA A 26 -6.83 22.36 5.77
CA ALA A 26 -8.08 22.47 5.01
C ALA A 26 -7.96 21.90 3.57
N THR A 27 -6.89 22.24 2.86
CA THR A 27 -6.61 21.77 1.49
C THR A 27 -6.31 20.27 1.42
N LEU A 28 -5.68 19.72 2.46
CA LEU A 28 -5.46 18.28 2.63
C LEU A 28 -6.76 17.52 2.95
N THR A 29 -7.69 18.13 3.71
CA THR A 29 -9.00 17.52 4.00
C THR A 29 -9.91 17.37 2.78
N GLU A 30 -9.91 18.29 1.80
CA GLU A 30 -10.68 18.13 0.56
C GLU A 30 -10.05 17.09 -0.40
N THR A 31 -8.72 16.96 -0.41
CA THR A 31 -8.00 15.99 -1.25
C THR A 31 -8.15 14.54 -0.78
N LEU A 32 -8.52 14.32 0.49
CA LEU A 32 -8.78 13.00 1.08
C LEU A 32 -10.05 12.31 0.56
N SER A 33 -10.88 13.00 -0.24
CA SER A 33 -12.30 12.70 -0.21
C SER A 33 -12.73 11.35 -0.80
N ASN A 34 -11.96 10.63 -1.63
CA ASN A 34 -12.38 9.28 -2.05
C ASN A 34 -11.21 8.39 -2.49
N SER A 35 -11.26 7.11 -2.10
CA SER A 35 -10.45 6.07 -2.73
C SER A 35 -10.79 5.99 -4.22
N VAL A 36 -9.78 5.86 -5.07
CA VAL A 36 -9.93 5.73 -6.53
C VAL A 36 -9.27 4.44 -7.00
N ARG A 37 -9.80 3.80 -8.04
CA ARG A 37 -9.25 2.54 -8.56
C ARG A 37 -9.52 2.36 -10.05
N SER A 38 -8.68 1.57 -10.69
CA SER A 38 -9.00 0.93 -11.96
C SER A 38 -9.96 -0.22 -11.72
N GLY A 39 -11.01 -0.29 -12.53
CA GLY A 39 -12.07 -1.29 -12.37
C GLY A 39 -13.09 -0.97 -11.27
N SER A 40 -13.83 -2.00 -10.86
CA SER A 40 -14.92 -1.90 -9.89
C SER A 40 -14.59 -2.69 -8.62
N VAL A 41 -15.49 -2.63 -7.62
CA VAL A 41 -15.38 -3.47 -6.42
C VAL A 41 -15.50 -4.97 -6.75
N SER A 42 -16.26 -5.32 -7.80
CA SER A 42 -16.41 -6.70 -8.26
C SER A 42 -15.27 -7.17 -9.15
N ASN A 43 -14.60 -6.26 -9.86
CA ASN A 43 -13.47 -6.54 -10.73
C ASN A 43 -12.41 -5.43 -10.61
N GLU A 44 -11.51 -5.59 -9.65
CA GLU A 44 -10.42 -4.64 -9.34
C GLU A 44 -9.11 -4.94 -10.09
N ASP A 45 -8.99 -6.12 -10.72
CA ASP A 45 -7.83 -6.49 -11.51
C ASP A 45 -7.94 -6.01 -12.97
N VAL A 46 -8.17 -4.71 -13.12
CA VAL A 46 -8.36 -4.07 -14.43
C VAL A 46 -7.18 -3.17 -14.72
N ALA A 47 -6.55 -3.36 -15.87
CA ALA A 47 -5.57 -2.42 -16.40
C ALA A 47 -6.31 -1.26 -17.08
N ALA A 48 -6.07 -0.02 -16.64
CA ALA A 48 -6.65 1.17 -17.23
C ALA A 48 -5.71 2.37 -17.07
N PRO A 49 -5.76 3.36 -17.98
CA PRO A 49 -5.11 4.65 -17.76
C PRO A 49 -5.53 5.26 -16.41
N LEU A 50 -4.65 6.07 -15.82
CA LEU A 50 -5.01 6.85 -14.65
C LEU A 50 -6.16 7.80 -15.01
N SER A 51 -7.17 7.85 -14.15
CA SER A 51 -8.19 8.90 -14.25
C SER A 51 -7.57 10.26 -13.89
N GLU A 52 -8.21 11.34 -14.32
CA GLU A 52 -7.78 12.71 -13.98
C GLU A 52 -7.55 12.90 -12.46
N LYS A 53 -8.43 12.33 -11.63
CA LYS A 53 -8.32 12.38 -10.16
C LYS A 53 -7.13 11.59 -9.61
N ALA A 54 -6.65 10.59 -10.34
CA ALA A 54 -5.58 9.69 -9.94
C ALA A 54 -4.20 10.07 -10.51
N GLN A 55 -4.14 11.00 -11.49
CA GLN A 55 -2.88 11.46 -12.10
C GLN A 55 -1.86 11.95 -11.06
N ARG A 56 -2.33 12.63 -10.01
CA ARG A 56 -1.48 13.07 -8.88
C ARG A 56 -0.75 11.94 -8.14
N TYR A 57 -1.17 10.69 -8.33
CA TYR A 57 -0.56 9.51 -7.71
C TYR A 57 0.22 8.65 -8.70
N GLU A 58 0.49 9.15 -9.91
CA GLU A 58 1.26 8.43 -10.93
C GLU A 58 2.59 7.93 -10.40
N LYS A 59 3.31 8.78 -9.64
CA LYS A 59 4.59 8.38 -9.06
C LYS A 59 4.47 7.20 -8.09
N ALA A 60 3.41 7.15 -7.28
CA ALA A 60 3.15 6.02 -6.40
C ALA A 60 2.91 4.73 -7.20
N LEU A 61 2.22 4.80 -8.35
CA LEU A 61 2.05 3.63 -9.24
C LEU A 61 3.38 3.16 -9.82
N GLU A 62 4.22 4.09 -10.29
CA GLU A 62 5.56 3.77 -10.79
C GLU A 62 6.40 3.04 -9.74
N VAL A 63 6.49 3.58 -8.53
CA VAL A 63 7.26 2.98 -7.43
C VAL A 63 6.69 1.61 -7.05
N SER A 64 5.36 1.47 -6.98
CA SER A 64 4.71 0.20 -6.68
C SER A 64 4.98 -0.87 -7.76
N ASN A 65 4.98 -0.48 -9.03
CA ASN A 65 5.32 -1.36 -10.15
C ASN A 65 6.80 -1.77 -10.10
N ARG A 66 7.69 -0.80 -9.86
CA ARG A 66 9.13 -1.05 -9.74
C ARG A 66 9.44 -1.99 -8.57
N PHE A 67 8.76 -1.82 -7.44
CA PHE A 67 8.87 -2.73 -6.31
C PHE A 67 8.48 -4.15 -6.72
N LEU A 68 7.33 -4.35 -7.38
CA LEU A 68 6.87 -5.68 -7.78
C LEU A 68 7.79 -6.34 -8.82
N GLU A 69 8.40 -5.57 -9.70
CA GLU A 69 9.43 -6.07 -10.64
C GLU A 69 10.65 -6.62 -9.91
N LEU A 70 11.19 -5.85 -8.97
CA LEU A 70 12.32 -6.28 -8.15
C LEU A 70 11.94 -7.42 -7.21
N TRP A 71 10.71 -7.43 -6.70
CA TRP A 71 10.18 -8.48 -5.85
C TRP A 71 10.10 -9.81 -6.60
N TYR A 72 9.59 -9.78 -7.83
CA TYR A 72 9.56 -10.93 -8.73
C TYR A 72 10.96 -11.47 -9.04
N GLN A 73 11.95 -10.56 -9.17
CA GLN A 73 13.36 -10.90 -9.36
C GLN A 73 14.07 -11.33 -8.07
N LYS A 74 13.39 -11.27 -6.92
CA LYS A 74 13.96 -11.52 -5.58
C LYS A 74 15.13 -10.59 -5.23
N ASP A 75 15.17 -9.41 -5.83
CA ASP A 75 16.18 -8.37 -5.58
C ASP A 75 15.76 -7.46 -4.40
N PHE A 76 15.73 -8.06 -3.21
CA PHE A 76 15.31 -7.36 -2.00
C PHE A 76 16.29 -6.29 -1.54
N LYS A 77 17.57 -6.43 -1.93
CA LYS A 77 18.60 -5.43 -1.63
C LYS A 77 18.30 -4.13 -2.36
N THR A 78 18.07 -4.19 -3.67
CA THR A 78 17.73 -2.98 -4.43
C THR A 78 16.43 -2.36 -3.94
N ILE A 79 15.42 -3.16 -3.55
CA ILE A 79 14.20 -2.62 -2.93
C ILE A 79 14.53 -1.83 -1.66
N ALA A 80 15.25 -2.44 -0.72
CA ALA A 80 15.58 -1.81 0.56
C ALA A 80 16.40 -0.52 0.37
N ASP A 81 17.38 -0.54 -0.53
CA ASP A 81 18.30 0.58 -0.75
C ASP A 81 17.63 1.72 -1.53
N THR A 82 16.76 1.41 -2.48
CA THR A 82 16.29 2.41 -3.47
C THR A 82 14.83 2.81 -3.31
N LEU A 83 13.97 1.97 -2.73
CA LEU A 83 12.52 2.24 -2.66
C LEU A 83 12.01 2.43 -1.24
N ILE A 84 12.75 2.01 -0.22
CA ILE A 84 12.36 2.20 1.19
C ILE A 84 12.92 3.52 1.70
N ASP A 85 12.10 4.22 2.49
CA ASP A 85 12.52 5.44 3.19
C ASP A 85 13.69 5.11 4.15
N PRO A 86 14.78 5.91 4.17
CA PRO A 86 15.93 5.66 5.04
C PRO A 86 15.56 5.47 6.52
N GLU A 87 14.58 6.22 7.04
CA GLU A 87 14.14 6.09 8.43
C GLU A 87 13.46 4.74 8.70
N MET A 88 12.93 4.10 7.66
CA MET A 88 12.22 2.84 7.74
C MET A 88 13.11 1.62 7.45
N GLN A 89 14.34 1.79 6.99
CA GLN A 89 15.26 0.68 6.68
C GLN A 89 15.60 -0.19 7.90
N GLY A 90 15.55 0.36 9.12
CA GLY A 90 15.70 -0.44 10.34
C GLY A 90 14.56 -1.47 10.54
N THR A 91 13.40 -1.23 9.95
CA THR A 91 12.21 -2.10 10.05
C THR A 91 11.94 -2.87 8.76
N ILE A 92 12.22 -2.27 7.61
CA ILE A 92 11.97 -2.81 6.27
C ILE A 92 13.31 -2.87 5.52
N ASN A 93 14.09 -3.91 5.79
CA ASN A 93 15.35 -4.19 5.12
C ASN A 93 15.27 -5.43 4.22
N ALA A 94 16.35 -5.74 3.51
CA ALA A 94 16.42 -6.85 2.57
C ALA A 94 16.11 -8.21 3.23
N GLU A 95 16.61 -8.46 4.44
CA GLU A 95 16.33 -9.69 5.20
C GLU A 95 14.84 -9.81 5.52
N LYS A 96 14.24 -8.73 6.01
CA LYS A 96 12.81 -8.72 6.33
C LYS A 96 11.93 -8.91 5.10
N LEU A 97 12.31 -8.31 3.97
CA LEU A 97 11.61 -8.49 2.70
C LEU A 97 11.71 -9.94 2.20
N ALA A 98 12.89 -10.54 2.31
CA ALA A 98 13.09 -11.96 1.96
C ALA A 98 12.24 -12.89 2.84
N ASP A 99 12.16 -12.62 4.14
CA ASP A 99 11.30 -13.35 5.06
C ASP A 99 9.82 -13.23 4.70
N ILE A 100 9.35 -12.02 4.40
CA ILE A 100 7.96 -11.81 3.95
C ILE A 100 7.72 -12.60 2.66
N HIS A 101 8.61 -12.50 1.68
CA HIS A 101 8.49 -13.22 0.42
C HIS A 101 8.40 -14.74 0.63
N LYS A 102 9.28 -15.31 1.46
CA LYS A 102 9.25 -16.75 1.78
C LYS A 102 7.89 -17.17 2.35
N ASN A 103 7.33 -16.38 3.26
CA ASN A 103 6.04 -16.67 3.86
C ASN A 103 4.88 -16.53 2.86
N VAL A 104 4.94 -15.51 2.00
CA VAL A 104 3.97 -15.30 0.92
C VAL A 104 4.00 -16.48 -0.05
N GLU A 105 5.17 -16.91 -0.55
CA GLU A 105 5.26 -18.05 -1.47
C GLU A 105 4.80 -19.36 -0.80
N ALA A 106 5.15 -19.59 0.46
CA ALA A 106 4.69 -20.78 1.18
C ALA A 106 3.15 -20.84 1.24
N TYR A 107 2.50 -19.70 1.47
CA TYR A 107 1.06 -19.65 1.65
C TYR A 107 0.31 -19.58 0.32
N PHE A 108 0.67 -18.65 -0.57
CA PHE A 108 -0.03 -18.34 -1.83
C PHE A 108 0.56 -19.03 -3.07
N GLY A 109 1.74 -19.63 -2.96
CA GLY A 109 2.51 -20.12 -4.09
C GLY A 109 3.35 -19.03 -4.75
N PRO A 110 4.17 -19.37 -5.77
CA PRO A 110 5.01 -18.42 -6.48
C PRO A 110 4.17 -17.31 -7.12
N MET A 111 4.77 -16.12 -7.22
CA MET A 111 4.18 -15.00 -7.95
C MET A 111 4.18 -15.33 -9.45
N MET A 112 3.01 -15.23 -10.08
CA MET A 112 2.82 -15.48 -11.52
C MET A 112 2.87 -14.18 -12.33
N GLY A 113 2.51 -13.04 -11.72
CA GLY A 113 2.59 -11.74 -12.37
C GLY A 113 1.66 -10.69 -11.79
N PHE A 114 1.63 -9.53 -12.43
CA PHE A 114 0.73 -8.42 -12.10
C PHE A 114 0.53 -7.52 -13.31
N LYS A 115 -0.55 -6.73 -13.32
CA LYS A 115 -0.81 -5.73 -14.36
C LYS A 115 -0.18 -4.39 -13.98
N ARG A 116 0.75 -3.88 -14.78
CA ARG A 116 1.39 -2.56 -14.54
C ARG A 116 0.39 -1.41 -14.44
N MET A 117 -0.62 -1.38 -15.31
CA MET A 117 -1.65 -0.34 -15.35
C MET A 117 -2.89 -0.65 -14.48
N GLN A 118 -2.83 -1.65 -13.61
CA GLN A 118 -3.83 -1.81 -12.56
C GLN A 118 -3.45 -0.92 -11.37
N TRP A 119 -4.40 -0.20 -10.79
CA TRP A 119 -4.11 0.70 -9.67
C TRP A 119 -5.33 0.85 -8.75
N ALA A 120 -5.06 1.02 -7.47
CA ALA A 120 -6.03 1.53 -6.52
C ALA A 120 -5.28 2.40 -5.51
N PHE A 121 -5.87 3.54 -5.16
CA PHE A 121 -5.28 4.52 -4.25
C PHE A 121 -6.25 4.80 -3.12
N GLU A 122 -5.80 4.61 -1.88
CA GLU A 122 -6.57 4.89 -0.67
C GLU A 122 -5.80 5.87 0.22
N PRO A 123 -6.11 7.18 0.14
CA PRO A 123 -5.63 8.15 1.11
C PRO A 123 -6.19 7.83 2.50
N LYS A 124 -5.34 7.85 3.54
CA LYS A 124 -5.76 7.61 4.93
C LYS A 124 -5.09 8.60 5.87
N ARG A 125 -5.84 8.99 6.90
CA ARG A 125 -5.31 9.74 8.05
C ARG A 125 -5.16 8.80 9.22
N LYS A 126 -3.99 8.79 9.87
CA LYS A 126 -3.80 8.13 11.18
C LYS A 126 -3.15 9.13 12.13
N LYS A 127 -3.85 9.45 13.22
CA LYS A 127 -3.51 10.55 14.13
C LYS A 127 -3.41 11.89 13.35
N ARG A 128 -2.20 12.44 13.21
CA ARG A 128 -1.89 13.71 12.53
C ARG A 128 -1.12 13.52 11.23
N GLN A 129 -0.91 12.29 10.79
CA GLN A 129 -0.15 12.01 9.57
C GLN A 129 -1.09 11.45 8.50
N TYR A 130 -0.84 11.91 7.27
CA TYR A 130 -1.58 11.51 6.09
C TYR A 130 -0.72 10.56 5.27
N PHE A 131 -1.36 9.51 4.78
CA PHE A 131 -0.73 8.44 4.03
C PHE A 131 -1.48 8.19 2.74
N LEU A 132 -0.76 7.70 1.74
CA LEU A 132 -1.36 7.10 0.56
C LEU A 132 -1.07 5.60 0.59
N PHE A 133 -2.10 4.77 0.43
CA PHE A 133 -1.90 3.38 0.05
C PHE A 133 -2.06 3.25 -1.46
N SER A 134 -1.02 2.80 -2.16
CA SER A 134 -1.16 2.22 -3.50
C SER A 134 -1.38 0.72 -3.35
N ILE A 135 -2.46 0.20 -3.93
CA ILE A 135 -2.87 -1.19 -3.81
C ILE A 135 -2.77 -1.85 -5.18
N LYS A 136 -1.99 -2.93 -5.21
CA LYS A 136 -1.78 -3.75 -6.41
C LYS A 136 -2.38 -5.13 -6.20
N VAL A 137 -3.08 -5.61 -7.23
CA VAL A 137 -3.50 -7.01 -7.31
C VAL A 137 -2.37 -7.81 -7.94
N VAL A 138 -1.88 -8.81 -7.22
CA VAL A 138 -0.78 -9.69 -7.64
C VAL A 138 -1.31 -11.11 -7.77
N HIS A 139 -1.00 -11.74 -8.89
CA HIS A 139 -1.41 -13.11 -9.17
C HIS A 139 -0.36 -14.05 -8.60
N HIS A 140 -0.77 -14.92 -7.69
CA HIS A 140 0.00 -16.07 -7.23
C HIS A 140 -0.64 -17.35 -7.75
N GLU A 141 0.11 -18.46 -7.70
CA GLU A 141 -0.37 -19.77 -8.17
C GLU A 141 -1.73 -20.18 -7.57
N LYS A 142 -1.96 -19.89 -6.29
CA LYS A 142 -3.19 -20.31 -5.60
C LYS A 142 -4.32 -19.29 -5.67
N GLU A 143 -4.01 -17.99 -5.68
CA GLU A 143 -5.01 -16.92 -5.63
C GLU A 143 -4.45 -15.54 -6.01
N MET A 144 -5.36 -14.57 -6.12
CA MET A 144 -5.01 -13.15 -6.26
C MET A 144 -4.89 -12.48 -4.89
N VAL A 145 -3.78 -11.78 -4.67
CA VAL A 145 -3.42 -11.20 -3.38
C VAL A 145 -3.22 -9.70 -3.51
N ASN A 146 -3.64 -8.94 -2.49
CA ASN A 146 -3.43 -7.50 -2.45
C ASN A 146 -2.08 -7.17 -1.80
N TYR A 147 -1.26 -6.43 -2.55
CA TYR A 147 -0.02 -5.83 -2.10
C TYR A 147 -0.28 -4.34 -1.85
N LEU A 148 -0.05 -3.88 -0.62
CA LEU A 148 -0.33 -2.52 -0.19
C LEU A 148 0.98 -1.80 0.08
N PHE A 149 1.21 -0.73 -0.66
CA PHE A 149 2.38 0.14 -0.61
C PHE A 149 2.00 1.43 0.09
N GLN A 150 2.61 1.72 1.23
CA GLN A 150 2.31 2.90 2.03
C GLN A 150 3.34 3.99 1.79
N PHE A 151 2.86 5.18 1.45
CA PHE A 151 3.64 6.39 1.26
C PHE A 151 3.16 7.47 2.24
N LEU A 152 4.02 8.46 2.51
CA LEU A 152 3.57 9.74 3.05
C LEU A 152 2.71 10.46 1.99
N LEU A 153 1.66 11.15 2.44
CA LEU A 153 0.84 11.98 1.56
C LEU A 153 1.43 13.40 1.46
N ASP A 154 2.66 13.50 0.97
CA ASP A 154 3.40 14.75 0.76
C ASP A 154 3.47 15.18 -0.71
N GLY A 155 2.99 14.32 -1.62
CA GLY A 155 2.98 14.55 -3.07
C GLY A 155 4.19 13.98 -3.81
N GLY A 156 5.28 13.62 -3.11
CA GLY A 156 6.50 13.09 -3.72
C GLY A 156 6.38 11.61 -4.06
N PHE A 157 5.85 10.81 -3.14
CA PHE A 157 5.64 9.36 -3.30
C PHE A 157 6.88 8.57 -3.78
N GLU A 158 8.08 9.06 -3.50
CA GLU A 158 9.33 8.46 -4.00
C GLU A 158 9.78 7.24 -3.18
N LYS A 159 9.41 7.23 -1.89
CA LYS A 159 9.85 6.24 -0.92
C LYS A 159 8.69 5.64 -0.15
N LEU A 160 8.79 4.34 0.10
CA LEU A 160 7.84 3.58 0.89
C LEU A 160 8.18 3.71 2.37
N ILE A 161 7.16 3.98 3.16
CA ILE A 161 7.23 3.94 4.62
C ILE A 161 6.53 2.71 5.21
N GLY A 162 5.97 1.85 4.36
CA GLY A 162 5.28 0.63 4.79
C GLY A 162 4.95 -0.27 3.61
N PHE A 163 4.93 -1.57 3.87
CA PHE A 163 4.58 -2.60 2.90
C PHE A 163 3.80 -3.72 3.60
N TYR A 164 2.70 -4.14 2.99
CA TYR A 164 1.83 -5.19 3.53
C TYR A 164 1.30 -6.09 2.42
N VAL A 165 1.19 -7.39 2.71
CA VAL A 165 0.51 -8.36 1.85
C VAL A 165 -0.73 -8.85 2.57
N ARG A 166 -1.88 -8.84 1.90
CA ARG A 166 -3.17 -9.24 2.48
C ARG A 166 -3.97 -10.08 1.49
N GLU A 167 -4.59 -11.14 2.01
CA GLU A 167 -5.63 -11.86 1.30
C GLU A 167 -6.71 -10.88 0.81
N LYS A 168 -7.24 -11.15 -0.38
CA LYS A 168 -8.42 -10.44 -0.84
C LYS A 168 -9.60 -10.87 0.04
N PRO A 169 -10.34 -9.92 0.66
CA PRO A 169 -11.59 -10.31 1.31
C PRO A 169 -12.50 -10.93 0.25
N ALA A 170 -13.02 -12.14 0.51
CA ALA A 170 -13.93 -12.83 -0.40
C ALA A 170 -15.00 -11.86 -0.93
N LEU A 171 -15.23 -11.89 -2.26
CA LEU A 171 -16.27 -11.08 -2.89
C LEU A 171 -17.59 -11.36 -2.17
N ARG A 172 -18.16 -10.31 -1.55
CA ARG A 172 -19.40 -10.41 -0.81
C ARG A 172 -20.52 -10.74 -1.80
N ALA A 173 -21.34 -11.75 -1.52
CA ALA A 173 -22.65 -11.80 -2.12
C ALA A 173 -23.45 -10.56 -1.65
N PRO A 174 -24.28 -9.94 -2.51
CA PRO A 174 -25.18 -8.88 -2.08
C PRO A 174 -25.99 -9.32 -0.85
N GLY A 175 -25.91 -8.55 0.26
CA GLY A 175 -26.72 -8.79 1.47
C GLY A 175 -25.99 -9.32 2.72
N GLN A 176 -24.69 -9.60 2.68
CA GLN A 176 -23.97 -10.00 3.91
C GLN A 176 -23.48 -8.79 4.73
N ILE A 177 -24.07 -8.60 5.92
CA ILE A 177 -23.65 -7.64 6.95
C ILE A 177 -22.66 -8.33 7.89
N HIS A 178 -21.55 -7.67 8.25
CA HIS A 178 -20.65 -8.16 9.28
C HIS A 178 -21.16 -7.72 10.66
N ASN A 179 -21.45 -8.69 11.53
CA ASN A 179 -21.39 -8.44 12.96
C ASN A 179 -19.91 -8.41 13.32
N ASN A 180 -19.36 -7.21 13.48
CA ASN A 180 -18.06 -7.03 14.12
C ASN A 180 -18.21 -7.44 15.59
N ILE A 181 -17.88 -8.69 15.92
CA ILE A 181 -17.58 -9.03 17.31
C ILE A 181 -16.14 -8.57 17.52
N GLN A 182 -15.99 -7.59 18.42
CA GLN A 182 -14.73 -7.02 18.89
C GLN A 182 -13.87 -8.06 19.60
#